data_AF-A0A662KCM9-F1
#
_entry.id   AF-A0A662KCM9-F1
#
_cell.length_a   1.000
_cell.length_b   1.000
_cell.length_c   1.000
_cell.angle_alpha   90.00
_cell.angle_beta   90.00
_cell.angle_gamma   90.00
#
_symmetry.space_group_name_H-M   'P 1'
#
loop_
_entity.id
_entity.type
_entity.pdbx_description
1 polymer ?
#
loop_
_entity_poly.entity_id
_entity_poly.type
_entity_poly.pdbx_seq_one_letter_code
_entity_poly.pdbx_strand_id
1 'polypeptide(L)'
;MPKVKETPNRVVVHIGDLWKRYHRVSPKVRKRWKFRIKDVGRTKHSELILCKPPNKDWQVYAWSFSKRQVKKGKRRLLVYDVKAFEILQKLKESGELRGWKLVFRG
;
A
#
# COMPACT_ATOMS: atom_id res chain seq x y z
N MET A 1 -1.34 -15.53 -6.56
CA MET A 1 -1.19 -14.06 -6.54
C MET A 1 -2.31 -13.45 -5.70
N PRO A 2 -2.09 -12.37 -4.94
CA PRO A 2 -3.20 -11.67 -4.31
C PRO A 2 -4.20 -11.23 -5.40
N LYS A 3 -5.51 -11.26 -5.10
CA LYS A 3 -6.59 -10.86 -6.03
C LYS A 3 -6.57 -9.37 -6.42
N VAL A 4 -5.62 -8.61 -5.90
CA VAL A 4 -5.36 -7.24 -6.32
C VAL A 4 -4.54 -7.33 -7.60
N LYS A 5 -5.15 -7.07 -8.76
CA LYS A 5 -4.41 -6.91 -10.03
C LYS A 5 -3.40 -5.78 -9.82
N GLU A 6 -2.12 -6.12 -9.62
CA GLU A 6 -1.04 -5.16 -9.76
C GLU A 6 -1.01 -4.74 -11.23
N THR A 7 -1.70 -3.63 -11.53
CA THR A 7 -1.58 -3.03 -12.86
C THR A 7 -0.13 -2.51 -12.98
N PRO A 8 0.58 -2.77 -14.10
CA PRO A 8 2.01 -2.47 -14.23
C PRO A 8 2.36 -0.99 -14.02
N ASN A 9 1.36 -0.10 -14.05
CA ASN A 9 1.49 1.34 -13.82
C ASN A 9 1.25 1.78 -12.36
N ARG A 10 1.28 0.85 -11.40
CA ARG A 10 1.07 1.15 -9.98
C ARG A 10 2.31 0.93 -9.12
N VAL A 11 2.33 1.60 -7.98
CA VAL A 11 3.32 1.48 -6.92
C VAL A 11 2.58 1.15 -5.62
N VAL A 12 2.80 -0.06 -5.11
CA VAL A 12 2.18 -0.52 -3.85
C VAL A 12 3.10 -0.20 -2.67
N VAL A 13 2.65 0.63 -1.73
CA VAL A 13 3.34 0.96 -0.48
C VAL A 13 2.67 0.22 0.67
N HIS A 14 3.35 -0.80 1.21
CA HIS A 14 2.84 -1.58 2.34
C HIS A 14 2.84 -0.78 3.64
N ILE A 15 1.81 -1.00 4.44
CA ILE A 15 1.62 -0.41 5.78
C ILE A 15 1.87 -1.51 6.82
N GLY A 16 2.52 -1.13 7.93
CA GLY A 16 2.77 -2.00 9.07
C GLY A 16 3.49 -3.30 8.72
N ASP A 17 3.17 -4.34 9.49
CA ASP A 17 3.80 -5.66 9.38
C ASP A 17 2.85 -6.74 8.84
N LEU A 18 1.62 -6.37 8.49
CA LEU A 18 0.60 -7.31 8.04
C LEU A 18 1.01 -8.04 6.74
N TRP A 19 1.70 -7.32 5.84
CA TRP A 19 2.30 -7.90 4.64
C TRP A 19 3.41 -8.90 4.98
N LYS A 20 4.27 -8.62 5.97
CA LYS A 20 5.29 -9.59 6.43
C LYS A 20 4.61 -10.86 6.94
N ARG A 21 3.53 -10.71 7.72
CA ARG A 21 2.74 -11.85 8.22
C ARG A 21 2.13 -12.66 7.07
N TYR A 22 1.55 -12.01 6.06
CA TYR A 22 1.01 -12.67 4.86
C TYR A 22 2.06 -13.50 4.11
N HIS A 23 3.29 -13.00 4.00
CA HIS A 23 4.37 -13.71 3.33
C HIS A 23 4.96 -14.85 4.16
N ARG A 24 4.90 -14.78 5.50
CA ARG A 24 5.38 -15.83 6.41
C ARG A 24 4.43 -17.02 6.56
N VAL A 25 3.12 -16.83 6.38
CA VAL A 25 2.17 -17.95 6.51
C VAL A 25 2.28 -18.95 5.36
N SER A 26 1.90 -20.20 5.63
CA SER A 26 1.88 -21.27 4.64
C SER A 26 0.95 -20.95 3.46
N PRO A 27 1.19 -21.52 2.26
CA PRO A 27 0.36 -21.29 1.08
C PRO A 27 -1.13 -21.61 1.31
N LYS A 28 -1.44 -22.63 2.11
CA LYS A 28 -2.82 -23.01 2.48
C LYS A 28 -3.52 -21.89 3.23
N VAL A 29 -2.86 -21.30 4.22
CA VAL A 29 -3.40 -20.17 4.99
C VAL A 29 -3.51 -18.92 4.11
N ARG A 30 -2.50 -18.67 3.27
CA ARG A 30 -2.45 -17.51 2.37
C ARG A 30 -3.67 -17.42 1.44
N LYS A 31 -4.15 -18.56 0.91
CA LYS A 31 -5.35 -18.64 0.06
C LYS A 31 -6.64 -18.17 0.76
N ARG A 32 -6.68 -18.24 2.09
CA ARG A 32 -7.84 -17.84 2.91
C ARG A 32 -7.86 -16.32 3.19
N TRP A 33 -6.77 -15.60 2.92
CA TRP A 33 -6.75 -14.16 3.05
C TRP A 33 -7.58 -13.53 1.93
N LYS A 34 -8.46 -12.60 2.30
CA LYS A 34 -9.25 -11.82 1.33
C LYS A 34 -8.62 -10.45 1.16
N PHE A 35 -8.73 -9.87 -0.03
CA PHE A 35 -8.24 -8.53 -0.35
C PHE A 35 -9.35 -7.75 -1.04
N ARG A 36 -9.43 -6.45 -0.76
CA ARG A 36 -10.32 -5.52 -1.46
C ARG A 36 -9.63 -4.18 -1.65
N ILE A 37 -9.92 -3.52 -2.75
CA ILE A 37 -9.55 -2.13 -2.96
C ILE A 37 -10.71 -1.26 -2.47
N LYS A 38 -10.39 -0.24 -1.68
CA LYS A 38 -11.31 0.83 -1.32
C LYS A 38 -10.82 2.09 -2.03
N ASP A 39 -11.63 2.65 -2.90
CA ASP A 39 -11.38 3.98 -3.46
C ASP A 39 -11.60 5.01 -2.34
N VAL A 40 -10.56 5.75 -1.98
CA VAL A 40 -10.55 6.69 -0.83
C VAL A 40 -10.18 8.12 -1.23
N GLY A 41 -10.45 8.52 -2.48
CA GLY A 41 -10.44 9.96 -2.80
C GLY A 41 -10.09 10.33 -4.24
N ARG A 42 -9.51 9.43 -5.04
CA ARG A 42 -9.38 9.63 -6.50
C ARG A 42 -9.35 8.29 -7.21
N THR A 43 -10.47 7.96 -7.86
CA THR A 43 -10.65 6.77 -8.69
C THR A 43 -9.47 6.66 -9.67
N LYS A 44 -8.82 5.48 -9.72
CA LYS A 44 -7.69 5.15 -10.62
C LYS A 44 -6.31 5.78 -10.29
N HIS A 45 -6.18 6.56 -9.21
CA HIS A 45 -4.90 7.19 -8.86
C HIS A 45 -4.36 6.69 -7.52
N SER A 46 -5.06 6.94 -6.42
CA SER A 46 -4.66 6.55 -5.05
C SER A 46 -5.69 5.61 -4.43
N GLU A 47 -5.35 4.33 -4.33
CA GLU A 47 -6.25 3.25 -3.91
C GLU A 47 -5.77 2.63 -2.58
N LEU A 48 -6.69 2.46 -1.63
CA LEU A 48 -6.38 1.78 -0.37
C LEU A 48 -6.63 0.27 -0.53
N ILE A 49 -5.60 -0.53 -0.26
CA ILE A 49 -5.72 -1.98 -0.23
C ILE A 49 -5.99 -2.40 1.21
N LEU A 50 -7.14 -3.04 1.39
CA LEU A 50 -7.52 -3.70 2.63
C LEU A 50 -7.33 -5.21 2.47
N CYS A 51 -6.95 -5.87 3.55
CA CYS A 51 -6.94 -7.32 3.62
C CYS A 51 -7.70 -7.84 4.84
N LYS A 52 -8.22 -9.06 4.73
CA LYS A 52 -8.90 -9.79 5.80
C LYS A 52 -8.13 -11.09 6.02
N PRO A 53 -7.26 -11.18 7.05
CA PRO A 53 -6.68 -12.44 7.48
C PRO A 53 -7.78 -13.42 7.94
N PRO A 54 -7.51 -14.74 7.97
CA PRO A 54 -8.45 -15.72 8.49
C PRO A 54 -8.85 -15.37 9.92
N ASN A 55 -10.15 -15.37 10.19
CA ASN A 55 -10.73 -15.10 11.51
C ASN A 55 -10.40 -13.70 12.09
N LYS A 56 -10.07 -12.72 11.23
CA LYS A 56 -9.87 -11.32 11.62
C LYS A 56 -10.72 -10.40 10.76
N ASP A 57 -10.87 -9.15 11.20
CA ASP A 57 -11.54 -8.11 10.43
C ASP A 57 -10.68 -7.53 9.30
N TRP A 58 -11.33 -6.73 8.47
CA TRP A 58 -10.67 -5.97 7.41
C TRP A 58 -9.70 -4.95 8.02
N GLN A 59 -8.44 -5.06 7.63
CA GLN A 59 -7.37 -4.18 8.08
C GLN A 59 -6.67 -3.54 6.89
N VAL A 60 -6.08 -2.38 7.13
CA VAL A 60 -5.25 -1.70 6.13
C VAL A 60 -4.01 -2.55 5.84
N TYR A 61 -3.75 -2.79 4.56
CA TYR A 61 -2.64 -3.61 4.10
C TYR A 61 -1.58 -2.78 3.36
N ALA A 62 -2.02 -1.92 2.44
CA ALA A 62 -1.15 -1.10 1.63
C ALA A 62 -1.92 0.05 0.96
N TRP A 63 -1.20 0.99 0.38
CA TRP A 63 -1.72 1.91 -0.62
C TRP A 63 -1.16 1.59 -2.00
N SER A 64 -1.98 1.71 -3.03
CA SER A 64 -1.60 1.60 -4.43
C SER A 64 -1.70 2.97 -5.09
N PHE A 65 -0.58 3.50 -5.55
CA PHE A 65 -0.50 4.79 -6.21
C PHE A 65 -0.21 4.60 -7.70
N SER A 66 -0.64 5.53 -8.54
CA SER A 66 -0.14 5.60 -9.92
C SER A 66 1.36 5.91 -9.95
N LYS A 67 2.11 5.33 -10.90
CA LYS A 67 3.52 5.68 -11.16
C LYS A 67 3.73 7.15 -11.54
N ARG A 68 2.67 7.84 -11.97
CA ARG A 68 2.67 9.30 -12.20
C ARG A 68 2.70 10.08 -10.89
N GLN A 69 2.12 9.54 -9.82
CA GLN A 69 2.07 10.19 -8.51
C GLN A 69 3.27 9.80 -7.63
N VAL A 70 3.65 8.52 -7.63
CA VAL A 70 4.68 8.00 -6.73
C VAL A 70 5.63 7.07 -7.49
N LYS A 71 6.92 7.21 -7.25
CA LYS A 71 7.96 6.28 -7.70
C LYS A 71 8.76 5.76 -6.51
N LYS A 72 9.04 4.46 -6.49
CA LYS A 72 9.92 3.83 -5.50
C LYS A 72 11.37 3.89 -5.97
N GLY A 73 12.23 4.43 -5.13
CA GLY A 73 13.68 4.20 -5.16
C GLY A 73 14.11 3.22 -4.07
N LYS A 74 15.42 3.05 -3.86
CA LYS A 74 15.98 2.06 -2.90
C LYS A 74 15.42 2.18 -1.47
N ARG A 75 15.40 3.39 -0.91
CA ARG A 75 14.81 3.72 0.41
C ARG A 75 14.06 5.05 0.38
N ARG A 76 13.56 5.42 -0.80
CA ARG A 76 12.92 6.72 -1.04
C ARG A 76 11.62 6.53 -1.79
N LEU A 77 10.60 7.28 -1.40
CA LEU A 77 9.38 7.47 -2.19
C LEU A 77 9.46 8.87 -2.79
N LEU A 78 9.64 8.93 -4.11
CA LEU A 78 9.56 10.17 -4.87
C LEU A 78 8.08 10.43 -5.17
N VAL A 79 7.56 11.56 -4.71
CA VAL A 79 6.12 11.89 -4.79
C VAL A 79 5.96 13.15 -5.62
N TYR A 80 5.10 13.10 -6.62
CA TYR A 80 4.87 14.15 -7.62
C TYR A 80 3.44 14.72 -7.58
N ASP A 81 2.60 14.20 -6.69
CA ASP A 81 1.20 14.60 -6.54
C ASP A 81 0.92 14.97 -5.09
N VAL A 82 0.30 16.13 -4.88
CA VAL A 82 0.03 16.70 -3.55
C VAL A 82 -0.82 15.75 -2.69
N LYS A 83 -1.85 15.13 -3.27
CA LYS A 83 -2.73 14.21 -2.52
C LYS A 83 -2.03 12.92 -2.15
N ALA A 84 -1.23 12.34 -3.05
CA ALA A 84 -0.39 11.20 -2.71
C ALA A 84 0.64 11.57 -1.61
N PHE A 85 1.15 12.80 -1.62
CA PHE A 85 2.07 13.28 -0.59
C PHE A 85 1.39 13.41 0.77
N GLU A 86 0.22 14.04 0.86
CA GLU A 86 -0.58 14.14 2.10
C GLU A 86 -0.82 12.76 2.73
N ILE A 87 -1.23 11.77 1.91
CA ILE A 87 -1.47 10.39 2.38
C ILE A 87 -0.18 9.78 2.93
N LEU A 88 0.90 9.83 2.15
CA LEU A 88 2.18 9.24 2.54
C LEU A 88 2.78 9.93 3.76
N GLN A 89 2.60 11.25 3.89
CA GLN A 89 3.06 12.02 5.03
C GLN A 89 2.36 11.58 6.32
N LYS A 90 1.02 11.44 6.31
CA LYS A 90 0.27 10.91 7.47
C LYS A 90 0.73 9.50 7.87
N LEU A 91 1.03 8.65 6.89
CA LEU A 91 1.59 7.31 7.15
C LEU A 91 3.03 7.37 7.69
N LYS A 92 3.80 8.40 7.31
CA LYS A 92 5.14 8.60 7.81
C LYS A 92 5.13 9.08 9.26
N GLU A 93 4.25 10.01 9.59
CA GLU A 93 4.05 10.57 10.93
C GLU A 93 3.54 9.51 11.92
N SER A 94 2.63 8.63 11.48
CA SER A 94 2.17 7.48 12.28
C SER A 94 3.19 6.34 12.42
N GLY A 95 4.37 6.45 11.79
CA GLY A 95 5.42 5.43 11.87
C GLY A 95 5.25 4.22 10.94
N GLU A 96 4.17 4.16 10.16
CA GLU A 96 3.84 3.07 9.24
C GLU A 96 4.84 2.93 8.08
N LEU A 97 5.55 4.02 7.73
CA LEU A 97 6.58 4.05 6.69
C LEU A 97 8.01 4.06 7.25
N ARG A 98 8.26 3.30 8.33
CA ARG A 98 9.60 3.19 8.93
C ARG A 98 10.63 2.73 7.89
N GLY A 99 11.76 3.44 7.81
CA GLY A 99 12.84 3.17 6.85
C GLY A 99 12.66 3.78 5.44
N TRP A 100 11.49 4.33 5.12
CA TRP A 100 11.28 5.09 3.87
C TRP A 100 11.51 6.58 4.08
N LYS A 101 12.30 7.22 3.20
CA LYS A 101 12.37 8.68 3.12
C LYS A 101 11.37 9.18 2.07
N LEU A 102 10.49 10.11 2.45
CA LEU A 102 9.61 10.79 1.50
C LEU A 102 10.38 11.95 0.86
N VAL A 103 10.27 12.09 -0.45
CA VAL A 103 10.83 13.21 -1.22
C VAL A 103 9.72 13.74 -2.11
N PHE A 104 9.19 14.90 -1.77
CA PHE A 104 8.24 15.60 -2.61
C PHE A 104 8.97 16.31 -3.74
N ARG A 105 8.43 16.22 -4.96
CA ARG A 105 8.93 16.82 -6.20
C ARG A 105 7.80 17.44 -7.02
N GLY A 106 6.65 17.65 -6.38
CA GLY A 106 5.46 18.29 -6.95
C GLY A 106 5.26 19.66 -6.34
#